data_AF-A0A2J6HCL7-F1
#
_entry.id   AF-A0A2J6HCL7-F1
#
_cell.length_a   1.000
_cell.length_b   1.000
_cell.length_c   1.000
_cell.angle_alpha   90.00
_cell.angle_beta   90.00
_cell.angle_gamma   90.00
#
_symmetry.space_group_name_H-M   'P 1'
#
loop_
_entity.id
_entity.type
_entity.pdbx_description
1 polymer ?
#
loop_
_entity_poly.entity_id
_entity_poly.type
_entity_poly.pdbx_seq_one_letter_code
_entity_poly.pdbx_strand_id
1 'polypeptide(L)'
;MSKKTEESNLKKAHNKNAPYWAAAIVIFGISGLSSIWFDLGQFWKGYILDMAGPAWNYILFRGLFTSWTNNKWTRFFTPLRTVILFILVCFGIETLQFFEVYDSTFDPFDLLAYISILVPIYLIDNQIIKKAKDFRNQDSQ
;
A
#
# COMPACT_ATOMS: atom_id res chain seq x y z
N MET A 1 13.33 -33.46 21.30
CA MET A 1 13.50 -32.15 20.64
C MET A 1 12.14 -31.45 20.67
N SER A 2 12.00 -30.37 21.43
CA SER A 2 10.71 -29.87 21.92
C SER A 2 9.96 -29.06 20.84
N LYS A 3 8.64 -29.28 20.70
CA LYS A 3 7.71 -28.50 19.84
C LYS A 3 7.90 -26.98 19.91
N LYS A 4 8.43 -26.46 21.03
CA LYS A 4 8.80 -25.05 21.19
C LYS A 4 9.86 -24.57 20.18
N THR A 5 10.82 -25.41 19.81
CA THR A 5 11.88 -25.03 18.86
C THR A 5 11.33 -24.95 17.44
N GLU A 6 10.42 -25.85 17.08
CA GLU A 6 9.75 -25.89 15.77
C GLU A 6 8.77 -24.72 15.60
N GLU A 7 7.98 -24.39 16.62
CA GLU A 7 7.16 -23.18 16.65
C GLU A 7 8.00 -21.88 16.62
N SER A 8 9.18 -21.87 17.24
CA SER A 8 10.08 -20.70 17.21
C SER A 8 10.69 -20.45 15.82
N ASN A 9 10.94 -21.53 15.06
CA ASN A 9 11.45 -21.45 13.70
C ASN A 9 10.34 -21.08 12.71
N LEU A 10 9.12 -21.59 12.90
CA LEU A 10 7.94 -21.20 12.11
C LEU A 10 7.55 -19.72 12.33
N LYS A 11 7.73 -19.19 13.55
CA LYS A 11 7.55 -17.77 13.88
C LYS A 11 8.60 -16.84 13.27
N LYS A 12 9.73 -17.39 12.80
CA LYS A 12 10.89 -16.63 12.30
C LYS A 12 10.97 -16.55 10.78
N ALA A 13 9.87 -16.81 10.06
CA ALA A 13 9.78 -16.47 8.65
C ALA A 13 9.71 -14.94 8.49
N HIS A 14 10.83 -14.26 8.75
CA HIS A 14 11.00 -12.84 8.53
C HIS A 14 10.76 -12.58 7.05
N ASN A 15 9.66 -11.89 6.73
CA ASN A 15 9.39 -11.49 5.35
C ASN A 15 10.53 -10.57 4.89
N LYS A 16 11.41 -11.08 4.03
CA LYS A 16 12.58 -10.35 3.49
C LYS A 16 12.19 -9.02 2.84
N ASN A 17 10.93 -8.88 2.44
CA ASN A 17 10.44 -7.67 1.77
C ASN A 17 9.91 -6.60 2.74
N ALA A 18 9.67 -6.94 4.02
CA ALA A 18 9.16 -6.01 5.02
C ALA A 18 10.00 -4.73 5.21
N PRO A 19 11.35 -4.77 5.27
CA PRO A 19 12.14 -3.55 5.40
C PRO A 19 12.02 -2.61 4.19
N TYR A 20 11.87 -3.14 2.97
CA TYR A 20 11.66 -2.30 1.78
C TYR A 20 10.30 -1.60 1.81
N TRP A 21 9.25 -2.28 2.29
CA TRP A 21 7.94 -1.66 2.48
C TRP A 21 7.93 -0.61 3.60
N ALA A 22 8.68 -0.85 4.68
CA ALA A 22 8.88 0.14 5.73
C ALA A 22 9.60 1.39 5.20
N ALA A 23 10.65 1.20 4.39
CA ALA A 23 11.33 2.31 3.72
C ALA A 23 10.39 3.06 2.76
N ALA A 24 9.58 2.35 1.98
CA ALA A 24 8.59 2.96 1.10
C ALA A 24 7.57 3.81 1.87
N ILE A 25 7.10 3.35 3.03
CA ILE A 25 6.24 4.14 3.92
C ILE A 25 6.90 5.47 4.31
N VAL A 26 8.18 5.42 4.72
CA VAL A 26 8.92 6.61 5.13
C VAL A 26 9.11 7.56 3.94
N ILE A 27 9.46 7.02 2.77
CA ILE A 27 9.64 7.81 1.55
C ILE A 27 8.32 8.50 1.16
N PHE A 28 7.21 7.76 1.06
CA PHE A 28 5.92 8.36 0.71
C PHE A 28 5.45 9.37 1.76
N GLY A 29 5.64 9.09 3.05
CA GLY A 29 5.31 10.03 4.12
C GLY A 29 6.12 11.32 4.04
N ILE A 30 7.43 11.22 3.85
CA ILE A 30 8.31 12.38 3.70
C ILE A 30 7.99 13.13 2.41
N SER A 31 7.86 12.44 1.27
CA SER A 31 7.55 13.07 -0.01
C SER A 31 6.22 13.82 0.01
N GLY A 32 5.16 13.20 0.55
CA GLY A 32 3.85 13.83 0.71
C GLY A 32 3.87 15.01 1.67
N LEU A 33 4.58 14.93 2.81
CA LEU A 33 4.71 16.08 3.71
C LEU A 33 5.60 17.18 3.14
N SER A 34 6.64 16.80 2.38
CA SER A 34 7.60 17.76 1.82
C SER A 34 6.98 18.63 0.73
N SER A 35 5.93 18.17 0.03
CA SER A 35 5.24 18.99 -0.98
C SER A 35 4.55 20.22 -0.36
N ILE A 36 4.27 20.21 0.94
CA ILE A 36 3.76 21.37 1.67
C ILE A 36 4.84 22.46 1.83
N TRP A 37 6.09 22.05 2.05
CA TRP A 37 7.19 22.94 2.39
C TRP A 37 8.02 23.39 1.18
N PHE A 38 8.09 22.57 0.13
CA PHE A 38 8.90 22.84 -1.06
C PHE A 38 8.03 23.15 -2.28
N ASP A 39 8.21 24.34 -2.85
CA ASP A 39 7.48 24.78 -4.03
C ASP A 39 8.20 24.35 -5.32
N LEU A 40 8.07 23.06 -5.65
CA LEU A 40 8.67 22.46 -6.86
C LEU A 40 7.75 22.58 -8.10
N GLY A 41 6.67 23.37 -7.99
CA GLY A 41 5.68 23.59 -9.04
C GLY A 41 4.34 22.92 -8.77
N GLN A 42 3.31 23.34 -9.51
CA GLN A 42 1.91 22.95 -9.29
C GLN A 42 1.68 21.43 -9.40
N PHE A 43 2.39 20.77 -10.33
CA PHE A 43 2.36 19.31 -10.49
C PHE A 43 2.91 18.57 -9.26
N TRP A 44 3.99 19.08 -8.64
CA TRP A 44 4.63 18.46 -7.47
C TRP A 44 3.83 18.68 -6.18
N LYS A 45 3.03 19.75 -6.11
CA LYS A 45 2.20 20.06 -4.94
C LYS A 45 0.90 19.26 -4.88
N GLY A 46 0.19 19.13 -6.00
CA GLY A 46 -1.04 18.33 -6.09
C GLY A 46 -0.70 16.84 -6.20
N TYR A 47 -0.34 16.40 -7.40
CA TYR A 47 -0.33 14.98 -7.73
C TYR A 47 0.62 14.10 -6.90
N ILE A 48 1.71 14.63 -6.34
CA ILE A 48 2.57 13.81 -5.46
C ILE A 48 1.91 13.52 -4.14
N LEU A 49 1.18 14.48 -3.57
CA LEU A 49 0.41 14.24 -2.36
C LEU A 49 -0.69 13.22 -2.66
N ASP A 50 -1.33 13.38 -3.81
CA ASP A 50 -2.38 12.49 -4.30
C ASP A 50 -1.86 11.09 -4.59
N MET A 51 -0.62 10.93 -5.07
CA MET A 51 0.01 9.61 -5.23
C MET A 51 0.47 9.03 -3.88
N ALA A 52 1.13 9.85 -3.06
CA ALA A 52 1.75 9.39 -1.83
C ALA A 52 0.71 8.93 -0.79
N GLY A 53 -0.43 9.62 -0.68
CA GLY A 53 -1.47 9.30 0.30
C GLY A 53 -2.04 7.89 0.15
N PRO A 54 -2.63 7.53 -1.01
CA PRO A 54 -3.16 6.18 -1.28
C PRO A 54 -2.08 5.11 -1.28
N ALA A 55 -0.87 5.41 -1.80
CA ALA A 55 0.25 4.48 -1.75
C ALA A 55 0.67 4.14 -0.32
N TRP A 56 0.81 5.17 0.53
CA TRP A 56 1.13 5.02 1.95
C TRP A 56 0.05 4.21 2.68
N ASN A 57 -1.22 4.59 2.48
CA ASN A 57 -2.35 3.88 3.08
C ASN A 57 -2.45 2.42 2.61
N TYR A 58 -2.19 2.13 1.34
CA TYR A 58 -2.18 0.76 0.83
C TYR A 58 -1.19 -0.11 1.60
N ILE A 59 0.05 0.36 1.76
CA ILE A 59 1.12 -0.37 2.46
C ILE A 59 0.77 -0.57 3.94
N LEU A 60 0.17 0.45 4.57
CA LEU A 60 -0.28 0.39 5.96
C LEU A 60 -1.39 -0.64 6.17
N PHE A 61 -2.47 -0.57 5.38
CA PHE A 61 -3.62 -1.45 5.52
C PHE A 61 -3.30 -2.91 5.22
N ARG A 62 -2.43 -3.14 4.23
CA ARG A 62 -1.91 -4.48 3.93
C ARG A 62 -0.95 -5.01 5.00
N GLY A 63 -0.39 -4.14 5.84
CA GLY A 63 0.62 -4.52 6.83
C GLY A 63 1.89 -5.04 6.19
N LEU A 64 2.29 -4.50 5.03
CA LEU A 64 3.47 -5.02 4.29
C LEU A 64 4.79 -4.76 5.01
N PHE A 65 4.80 -3.76 5.89
CA PHE A 65 5.95 -3.37 6.71
C PHE A 65 6.18 -4.27 7.93
N THR A 66 5.23 -5.14 8.28
CA THR A 66 5.39 -6.07 9.40
C THR A 66 5.82 -7.45 8.92
N SER A 67 6.72 -8.07 9.67
CA SER A 67 7.17 -9.46 9.46
C SER A 67 6.13 -10.50 9.91
N TRP A 68 5.09 -10.09 10.65
CA TRP A 68 4.04 -10.95 11.19
C TRP A 68 2.71 -10.64 10.52
N THR A 69 2.24 -11.53 9.65
CA THR A 69 1.12 -11.23 8.75
C THR A 69 -0.10 -12.13 8.92
N ASN A 70 -0.21 -12.90 10.01
CA ASN A 70 -1.32 -13.86 10.18
C ASN A 70 -2.33 -13.40 11.24
N ASN A 71 -2.97 -12.26 11.02
CA ASN A 71 -4.06 -11.76 11.87
C ASN A 71 -5.36 -11.59 11.05
N LYS A 72 -6.49 -11.35 11.73
CA LYS A 72 -7.79 -11.19 11.05
C LYS A 72 -7.81 -10.00 10.07
N TRP A 73 -7.03 -8.96 10.39
CA TRP A 73 -6.93 -7.73 9.59
C TRP A 73 -6.27 -7.97 8.23
N THR A 74 -5.08 -8.55 8.19
CA THR A 74 -4.35 -8.82 6.93
C THR A 74 -5.03 -9.87 6.05
N ARG A 75 -5.89 -10.73 6.61
CA ARG A 75 -6.74 -11.66 5.86
C ARG A 75 -7.94 -10.95 5.21
N PHE A 76 -8.46 -9.91 5.85
CA PHE A 76 -9.55 -9.11 5.30
C PHE A 76 -9.04 -8.25 4.14
N PHE A 77 -7.94 -7.52 4.37
CA PHE A 77 -7.27 -6.68 3.39
C PHE A 77 -6.39 -7.50 2.46
N THR A 78 -7.00 -8.26 1.55
CA THR A 78 -6.25 -8.88 0.44
C THR A 78 -5.78 -7.81 -0.56
N PRO A 79 -4.74 -8.08 -1.38
CA PRO A 79 -4.23 -7.09 -2.33
C PRO A 79 -5.33 -6.50 -3.23
N LEU A 80 -6.21 -7.35 -3.73
CA LEU A 80 -7.33 -6.97 -4.60
C LEU A 80 -8.40 -6.16 -3.86
N ARG A 81 -8.82 -6.60 -2.66
CA ARG A 81 -9.80 -5.85 -1.87
C ARG A 81 -9.29 -4.47 -1.50
N THR A 82 -8.00 -4.40 -1.16
CA THR A 82 -7.37 -3.16 -0.75
C THR A 82 -7.29 -2.19 -1.91
N VAL A 83 -6.83 -2.62 -3.10
CA VAL A 83 -6.73 -1.72 -4.27
C VAL A 83 -8.12 -1.22 -4.71
N ILE A 84 -9.14 -2.09 -4.71
CA ILE A 84 -10.51 -1.70 -5.06
C ILE A 84 -11.06 -0.70 -4.04
N LEU A 85 -10.88 -0.95 -2.74
CA LEU A 85 -11.36 -0.05 -1.69
C LEU A 85 -10.72 1.33 -1.84
N PHE A 86 -9.40 1.41 -2.05
CA PHE A 86 -8.72 2.69 -2.22
C PHE A 86 -9.15 3.41 -3.49
N ILE A 87 -9.31 2.72 -4.62
CA ILE A 87 -9.83 3.33 -5.85
C ILE A 87 -11.23 3.89 -5.63
N LEU A 88 -12.12 3.14 -4.96
CA LEU A 88 -13.48 3.61 -4.65
C LEU A 88 -13.49 4.81 -3.71
N VAL A 89 -12.65 4.81 -2.69
CA VAL A 89 -12.52 5.96 -1.77
C VAL A 89 -12.02 7.18 -2.52
N CYS A 90 -10.97 7.04 -3.33
CA CYS A 90 -10.42 8.15 -4.10
C CYS A 90 -11.47 8.70 -5.08
N PHE A 91 -12.13 7.83 -5.84
CA PHE A 91 -13.24 8.22 -6.71
C PHE A 91 -14.39 8.91 -5.95
N GLY A 92 -14.69 8.46 -4.74
CA GLY A 92 -15.68 9.07 -3.87
C GLY A 92 -15.30 10.49 -3.46
N ILE A 93 -14.03 10.72 -3.12
CA ILE A 93 -13.51 12.05 -2.79
C ILE A 93 -13.61 12.98 -4.00
N GLU A 94 -13.18 12.53 -5.19
CA GLU A 94 -13.33 13.28 -6.45
C GLU A 94 -14.78 13.64 -6.75
N THR A 95 -15.70 12.70 -6.50
CA THR A 95 -17.14 12.95 -6.67
C THR A 95 -17.64 14.03 -5.71
N LEU A 96 -17.18 14.02 -4.45
CA LEU A 96 -17.54 15.05 -3.48
C LEU A 96 -16.98 16.43 -3.85
N GLN A 97 -15.78 16.49 -4.43
CA GLN A 97 -15.19 17.72 -4.98
C GLN A 97 -15.98 18.22 -6.18
N PHE A 98 -16.40 17.33 -7.08
CA PHE A 98 -17.25 17.69 -8.22
C PHE A 98 -18.58 18.31 -7.79
N PHE A 99 -19.15 17.88 -6.66
CA PHE A 99 -20.36 18.48 -6.07
C PHE A 99 -20.08 19.66 -5.13
N GLU A 100 -18.83 20.12 -5.04
CA GLU A 100 -18.41 21.24 -4.18
C GLU A 100 -18.83 21.06 -2.70
N VAL A 101 -18.85 19.81 -2.22
CA VAL A 101 -19.27 19.48 -0.84
C VAL A 101 -18.30 20.07 0.20
N TYR A 102 -17.06 20.33 -0.20
CA TYR A 102 -16.06 21.04 0.59
C TYR A 102 -15.13 21.83 -0.33
N ASP A 103 -14.40 22.80 0.25
CA ASP A 103 -13.58 23.76 -0.48
C ASP A 103 -12.30 23.09 -1.04
N SER A 104 -12.38 22.61 -2.28
CA SER A 104 -11.31 21.92 -2.99
C SER A 104 -11.57 21.89 -4.49
N THR A 105 -10.50 21.95 -5.28
CA THR A 105 -10.58 21.95 -6.74
C THR A 105 -10.75 20.54 -7.27
N PHE A 106 -11.80 20.30 -8.05
CA PHE A 106 -11.94 19.05 -8.80
C PHE A 106 -10.93 18.99 -9.95
N ASP A 107 -10.11 17.93 -9.99
CA ASP A 107 -9.22 17.63 -11.12
C ASP A 107 -9.38 16.16 -11.56
N PRO A 108 -9.93 15.89 -12.75
CA PRO A 108 -10.03 14.53 -13.30
C PRO A 108 -8.70 13.77 -13.36
N PHE A 109 -7.56 14.47 -13.40
CA PHE A 109 -6.24 13.85 -13.43
C PHE A 109 -5.81 13.29 -12.07
N ASP A 110 -6.45 13.68 -10.97
CA ASP A 110 -6.17 13.13 -9.64
C ASP A 110 -6.49 11.63 -9.59
N LEU A 111 -7.58 11.21 -10.24
CA LEU A 111 -7.91 9.79 -10.39
C LEU A 111 -6.81 9.01 -11.12
N LEU A 112 -6.23 9.62 -12.15
CA LEU A 112 -5.14 9.02 -12.91
C LEU A 112 -3.87 8.94 -12.06
N ALA A 113 -3.59 9.98 -11.26
CA ALA A 113 -2.49 9.99 -10.30
C ALA A 113 -2.65 8.84 -9.27
N TYR A 114 -3.83 8.67 -8.67
CA TYR A 114 -4.11 7.57 -7.74
C TYR A 114 -3.86 6.19 -8.38
N ILE A 115 -4.40 5.96 -9.58
CA ILE A 115 -4.27 4.68 -10.29
C ILE A 115 -2.81 4.43 -10.67
N SER A 116 -2.08 5.46 -11.08
CA SER A 116 -0.69 5.37 -11.55
C SER A 116 0.26 4.81 -10.49
N ILE A 117 -0.05 4.96 -9.19
CA ILE A 117 0.77 4.43 -8.10
C ILE A 117 0.15 3.20 -7.43
N LEU A 118 -1.18 3.15 -7.28
CA LEU A 118 -1.88 2.03 -6.65
C LEU A 118 -1.74 0.73 -7.46
N VAL A 119 -1.84 0.79 -8.79
CA VAL A 119 -1.74 -0.39 -9.64
C VAL A 119 -0.34 -1.02 -9.60
N PRO A 120 0.77 -0.27 -9.75
CA PRO A 120 2.11 -0.83 -9.58
C PRO A 120 2.33 -1.47 -8.20
N ILE A 121 1.93 -0.80 -7.11
CA ILE A 121 2.07 -1.34 -5.76
C ILE A 121 1.30 -2.65 -5.60
N TYR A 122 0.05 -2.69 -6.09
CA TYR A 122 -0.77 -3.90 -6.10
C TYR A 122 -0.11 -5.04 -6.88
N LEU A 123 0.44 -4.76 -8.06
CA LEU A 123 1.11 -5.78 -8.88
C LEU A 123 2.34 -6.35 -8.17
N ILE A 124 3.16 -5.50 -7.54
CA ILE A 124 4.33 -5.92 -6.78
C ILE A 124 3.91 -6.81 -5.59
N ASP A 125 2.94 -6.38 -4.79
CA ASP A 125 2.43 -7.16 -3.65
C ASP A 125 1.89 -8.53 -4.11
N ASN A 126 1.07 -8.54 -5.17
CA ASN A 126 0.48 -9.78 -5.68
C ASN A 126 1.53 -10.75 -6.23
N GLN A 127 2.57 -10.26 -6.91
CA GLN A 127 3.68 -11.09 -7.39
C GLN A 127 4.48 -11.71 -6.23
N ILE A 128 4.73 -10.95 -5.17
CA ILE A 128 5.42 -11.44 -3.96
C ILE A 128 4.61 -12.59 -3.33
N ILE A 129 3.30 -12.41 -3.20
CA ILE A 129 2.41 -13.43 -2.63
C ILE A 129 2.35 -14.68 -3.50
N LYS A 130 2.25 -14.52 -4.83
CA LYS A 130 2.21 -15.65 -5.76
C LYS A 130 3.49 -16.48 -5.66
N LYS A 131 4.66 -15.84 -5.74
CA LYS A 131 5.95 -16.51 -5.54
C LYS A 131 6.01 -17.26 -4.20
N ALA A 132 5.56 -16.64 -3.12
CA ALA A 132 5.56 -17.26 -1.79
C ALA A 132 4.58 -18.45 -1.66
N LYS A 133 3.54 -18.55 -2.50
CA LYS A 133 2.67 -19.73 -2.57
C LYS A 133 3.31 -20.84 -3.38
N ASP A 134 3.90 -20.51 -4.53
CA ASP A 134 4.53 -21.48 -5.43
C ASP A 134 5.68 -22.23 -4.73
N PHE A 135 6.55 -21.52 -3.99
CA PHE A 135 7.62 -22.14 -3.20
C PHE A 135 7.08 -23.13 -2.15
N ARG A 136 6.03 -22.78 -1.41
CA ARG A 136 5.46 -23.66 -0.38
C ARG A 136 4.84 -24.94 -0.96
N ASN A 137 4.28 -24.86 -2.16
CA ASN A 137 3.72 -26.03 -2.83
C ASN A 137 4.81 -27.01 -3.32
N GLN A 138 6.02 -26.52 -3.61
CA GLN A 138 7.16 -27.35 -4.00
C GLN A 138 7.76 -28.10 -2.80
N ASP A 139 7.83 -27.47 -1.62
CA ASP A 139 8.35 -28.11 -0.39
C ASP A 139 7.39 -29.16 0.22
N SER A 140 6.15 -29.24 -0.29
CA SER A 140 5.10 -30.16 0.19
C SER A 140 4.96 -31.43 -0.66
N GLN A 141 5.76 -31.59 -1.72
CA GLN A 141 5.84 -32.76 -2.59
C GLN A 141 7.12 -33.54 -2.30
#